data_AF-A0A3P7LPP1-F1
#
_entry.id   AF-A0A3P7LPP1-F1
#
_cell.length_a   1.000
_cell.length_b   1.000
_cell.length_c   1.000
_cell.angle_alpha   90.00
_cell.angle_beta   90.00
_cell.angle_gamma   90.00
#
_symmetry.space_group_name_H-M   'P 1'
#
loop_
_entity.id
_entity.type
_entity.pdbx_description
1 polymer ?
#
loop_
_entity_poly.entity_id
_entity_poly.type
_entity_poly.pdbx_seq_one_letter_code
_entity_poly.pdbx_strand_id
1 'polypeptide(L)'
;MALLVGYFSLSGLIYCWCIGPTAAEWSPFDAVYFSFISITTIGLGDIVPTSETFLNVASLLYILFGIILMNLVFTRMVELMDAKLEAMTAPEAALVTKSTPNRFLKDSVKRQALTGPGAAANTMM
;
A
#
# COMPACT_ATOMS: atom_id res chain seq x y z
N MET A 1 7.85 -4.04 -6.53
CA MET A 1 8.41 -3.17 -7.59
C MET A 1 9.05 -3.96 -8.73
N ALA A 2 10.04 -4.83 -8.50
CA ALA A 2 10.65 -5.63 -9.58
C ALA A 2 9.65 -6.48 -10.39
N LEU A 3 8.63 -7.05 -9.74
CA LEU A 3 7.57 -7.83 -10.40
C LEU A 3 6.71 -7.00 -11.36
N LEU A 4 6.48 -5.73 -11.06
CA LEU A 4 5.71 -4.82 -11.91
C LEU A 4 6.49 -4.46 -13.18
N VAL A 5 7.79 -4.19 -13.03
CA VAL A 5 8.69 -3.93 -14.16
C VAL A 5 8.81 -5.16 -15.06
N GLY A 6 8.93 -6.35 -14.46
CA GLY A 6 8.88 -7.61 -15.18
C GLY A 6 7.55 -7.83 -15.91
N TYR A 7 6.42 -7.51 -15.27
CA TYR A 7 5.09 -7.62 -15.87
C TYR A 7 4.90 -6.70 -17.08
N PHE A 8 5.36 -5.44 -17.02
CA PHE A 8 5.33 -4.53 -18.19
C PHE A 8 6.26 -4.98 -19.31
N SER A 9 7.43 -5.52 -18.96
CA SER A 9 8.37 -6.08 -19.95
C SER A 9 7.77 -7.32 -20.63
N LEU A 10 7.06 -8.16 -19.87
CA LEU A 10 6.35 -9.33 -20.38
C LEU A 10 5.16 -8.95 -21.27
N SER A 11 4.46 -7.84 -20.98
CA SER A 11 3.43 -7.27 -21.86
C SER A 11 4.02 -7.01 -23.25
N GLY A 12 5.12 -6.25 -23.31
CA GLY A 12 5.78 -5.90 -24.56
C GLY A 12 6.23 -7.14 -25.35
N LEU A 13 6.74 -8.16 -24.67
CA LEU A 13 7.11 -9.42 -25.29
C LEU A 13 5.90 -10.20 -25.81
N ILE A 14 4.84 -10.35 -25.02
CA ILE A 14 3.62 -11.08 -25.42
C ILE A 14 2.98 -10.41 -26.63
N TYR A 15 2.82 -9.09 -26.63
CA TYR A 15 2.22 -8.38 -27.75
C TYR A 15 3.13 -8.36 -28.99
N CYS A 16 4.44 -8.19 -28.83
CA CYS A 16 5.39 -8.27 -29.95
C CYS A 16 5.47 -9.67 -30.57
N TRP A 17 5.38 -10.73 -29.75
CA TRP A 17 5.52 -12.11 -30.21
C TRP A 17 4.21 -12.71 -30.74
N CYS A 18 3.06 -12.32 -30.19
CA CYS A 18 1.74 -12.81 -30.62
C CYS A 18 1.11 -11.99 -31.77
N ILE A 19 1.37 -10.68 -31.87
CA ILE A 19 0.79 -9.82 -32.92
C ILE A 19 1.78 -9.56 -34.08
N GLY A 20 3.06 -9.90 -33.89
CA GLY A 20 4.17 -9.60 -34.81
C GLY A 20 4.03 -9.99 -36.30
N PRO A 21 3.22 -10.98 -36.74
CA PRO A 21 3.12 -11.28 -38.16
C PRO A 21 1.90 -10.69 -38.88
N THR A 22 0.84 -10.25 -38.18
CA THR A 22 -0.41 -9.86 -38.82
C THR A 22 -0.89 -8.49 -38.33
N ALA A 23 -0.44 -7.47 -39.06
CA ALA A 23 -1.23 -6.31 -39.48
C ALA A 23 -2.35 -5.83 -38.54
N ALA A 24 -1.99 -4.99 -37.57
CA ALA A 24 -2.80 -3.85 -37.09
C ALA A 24 -1.99 -3.08 -36.03
N GLU A 25 -1.24 -2.05 -36.47
CA GLU A 25 -0.83 -0.79 -35.80
C GLU A 25 -0.66 -0.66 -34.27
N TRP A 26 -0.55 -1.73 -33.48
CA TRP A 26 -0.37 -1.63 -32.03
C TRP A 26 1.10 -1.43 -31.72
N SER A 27 1.44 -0.22 -31.28
CA SER A 27 2.75 0.04 -30.72
C SER A 27 2.89 -0.64 -29.35
N PRO A 28 4.12 -0.95 -28.89
CA PRO A 28 4.34 -1.42 -27.52
C PRO A 28 3.77 -0.47 -26.46
N PHE A 29 3.67 0.82 -26.78
CA PHE A 29 3.07 1.82 -25.90
C PHE A 29 1.55 1.64 -25.77
N ASP A 30 0.85 1.28 -26.85
CA ASP A 30 -0.60 1.04 -26.82
C ASP A 30 -0.95 -0.18 -25.96
N ALA A 31 -0.11 -1.22 -26.01
CA ALA A 31 -0.24 -2.41 -25.18
C ALA A 31 -0.05 -2.11 -23.68
N VAL A 32 0.94 -1.30 -23.34
CA VAL A 32 1.19 -0.85 -21.96
C VAL A 32 0.05 0.06 -21.49
N TYR A 33 -0.42 0.97 -22.34
CA TYR A 33 -1.54 1.85 -22.06
C TYR A 33 -2.82 1.06 -21.77
N PHE A 34 -3.21 0.14 -22.67
CA PHE A 34 -4.34 -0.76 -22.47
C PHE A 34 -4.22 -1.53 -21.15
N SER A 35 -3.06 -2.15 -20.91
CA SER A 35 -2.81 -2.89 -19.66
C SER A 35 -2.96 -1.99 -18.43
N PHE A 36 -2.44 -0.76 -18.48
CA PHE A 36 -2.50 0.20 -17.39
C PHE A 36 -3.94 0.64 -17.11
N ILE A 37 -4.70 1.07 -18.10
CA ILE A 37 -6.09 1.52 -17.92
C ILE A 37 -6.99 0.39 -17.43
N SER A 38 -6.71 -0.86 -17.81
CA SER A 38 -7.46 -2.04 -17.35
C SER A 38 -7.14 -2.41 -15.91
N ILE A 39 -5.86 -2.51 -15.51
CA ILE A 39 -5.50 -2.85 -14.12
C ILE A 39 -5.84 -1.74 -13.13
N THR A 40 -5.82 -0.48 -13.58
CA THR A 40 -6.28 0.67 -12.79
C THR A 40 -7.79 0.81 -12.79
N THR A 41 -8.52 -0.07 -13.50
CA THR A 41 -9.98 -0.08 -13.61
C THR A 41 -10.59 1.19 -14.21
N ILE A 42 -9.78 2.04 -14.88
CA ILE A 42 -10.28 3.18 -15.64
C ILE A 42 -11.13 2.68 -16.81
N GLY A 43 -10.63 1.68 -17.54
CA GLY A 43 -11.42 0.91 -18.51
C GLY A 43 -12.04 1.71 -19.65
N LEU A 44 -11.29 2.64 -20.25
CA LEU A 44 -11.80 3.52 -21.33
C LEU A 44 -12.33 2.74 -22.54
N GLY A 45 -11.72 1.60 -22.87
CA GLY A 45 -12.17 0.72 -23.95
C GLY A 45 -11.97 1.29 -25.36
N ASP A 46 -11.15 2.32 -25.49
CA ASP A 46 -10.74 2.98 -26.73
C ASP A 46 -9.83 2.09 -27.59
N ILE A 47 -8.94 1.34 -26.92
CA ILE A 47 -8.00 0.41 -27.55
C ILE A 47 -8.28 -0.98 -26.97
N VAL A 48 -8.76 -1.90 -27.82
CA VAL A 48 -9.06 -3.29 -27.44
C VAL A 48 -8.55 -4.26 -28.49
N PRO A 49 -7.96 -5.40 -28.08
CA PRO A 49 -7.49 -6.39 -29.03
C PRO A 49 -8.70 -6.94 -29.79
N THR A 50 -8.72 -6.76 -31.11
CA THR A 50 -9.84 -7.18 -31.98
C THR A 50 -9.54 -8.48 -32.75
N SER A 51 -8.40 -9.09 -32.46
CA SER A 51 -7.94 -10.34 -33.07
C SER A 51 -8.66 -11.58 -32.51
N GLU A 52 -8.36 -12.74 -33.11
CA GLU A 52 -8.73 -14.11 -32.68
C GLU A 52 -9.10 -14.25 -31.20
N THR A 53 -10.22 -14.93 -30.92
CA THR A 53 -10.78 -15.17 -29.57
C THR A 53 -9.74 -15.57 -28.51
N PHE A 54 -8.70 -16.30 -28.91
CA PHE A 54 -7.59 -16.71 -28.05
C PHE A 54 -6.83 -15.52 -27.43
N LEU A 55 -6.55 -14.47 -28.20
CA LEU A 55 -5.80 -13.30 -27.74
C LEU A 55 -6.59 -12.45 -26.75
N ASN A 56 -7.92 -12.42 -26.90
CA ASN A 56 -8.81 -11.73 -25.96
C ASN A 56 -8.84 -12.44 -24.61
N VAL A 57 -8.96 -13.77 -24.61
CA VAL A 57 -8.91 -14.58 -23.38
C VAL A 57 -7.55 -14.48 -22.70
N ALA A 58 -6.45 -14.55 -23.47
CA ALA A 58 -5.10 -14.37 -22.93
C ALA A 58 -4.90 -12.98 -22.30
N SER A 59 -5.39 -11.92 -22.96
CA SER A 59 -5.34 -10.54 -22.45
C SER A 59 -6.13 -10.38 -21.15
N LEU A 60 -7.30 -11.01 -21.03
CA LEU A 60 -8.10 -11.00 -19.80
C LEU A 60 -7.36 -11.68 -18.64
N LEU A 61 -6.78 -12.86 -18.87
CA LEU A 61 -5.99 -13.56 -17.86
C LEU A 61 -4.79 -12.73 -17.42
N TYR A 62 -4.11 -12.09 -18.38
CA TYR A 62 -2.99 -11.19 -18.08
C TYR A 62 -3.43 -10.04 -17.17
N ILE A 63 -4.52 -9.33 -17.49
CA ILE A 63 -5.07 -8.23 -16.68
C ILE A 63 -5.41 -8.70 -15.26
N LEU A 64 -5.98 -9.90 -15.09
CA LEU A 64 -6.29 -10.46 -13.77
C LEU A 64 -5.05 -10.59 -12.89
N PHE A 65 -3.94 -11.10 -13.45
CA PHE A 65 -2.66 -11.14 -12.74
C PHE A 65 -2.11 -9.73 -12.48
N GLY A 66 -2.28 -8.80 -13.41
CA GLY A 66 -1.89 -7.41 -13.27
C GLY A 66 -2.59 -6.69 -12.11
N ILE A 67 -3.88 -6.95 -11.88
CA ILE A 67 -4.64 -6.36 -10.78
C ILE A 67 -4.07 -6.80 -9.42
N ILE A 68 -3.70 -8.08 -9.28
CA ILE A 68 -3.09 -8.60 -8.04
C ILE A 68 -1.75 -7.91 -7.77
N LEU A 69 -0.92 -7.75 -8.80
CA LEU A 69 0.38 -7.07 -8.70
C LEU A 69 0.21 -5.58 -8.39
N MET A 70 -0.80 -4.92 -8.98
CA MET A 70 -1.08 -3.51 -8.73
C MET A 70 -1.55 -3.29 -7.28
N ASN A 71 -2.42 -4.17 -6.76
CA ASN A 71 -2.87 -4.13 -5.37
C ASN A 71 -1.68 -4.25 -4.39
N LEU A 72 -0.74 -5.15 -4.66
CA LEU A 72 0.48 -5.27 -3.85
C LEU A 72 1.27 -3.95 -3.79
N VAL A 73 1.39 -3.23 -4.91
CA VAL A 73 2.08 -1.93 -4.93
C VAL A 73 1.29 -0.89 -4.15
N PHE A 74 -0.04 -0.84 -4.30
CA PHE A 74 -0.89 0.05 -3.53
C PHE A 74 -0.74 -0.16 -2.02
N THR A 75 -0.74 -1.40 -1.55
CA THR A 75 -0.53 -1.71 -0.12
C THR A 75 0.81 -1.15 0.38
N ARG A 76 1.89 -1.33 -0.39
CA ARG A 76 3.21 -0.77 0.00
C ARG A 76 3.23 0.74 0.02
N MET A 77 2.52 1.39 -0.90
CA MET A 77 2.42 2.86 -0.91
C MET A 77 1.67 3.36 0.32
N VAL A 78 0.60 2.69 0.73
CA VAL A 78 -0.15 3.03 1.95
C VAL A 78 0.72 2.83 3.19
N GLU A 79 1.41 1.70 3.34
CA GLU A 79 2.34 1.45 4.45
C GLU A 79 3.42 2.54 4.56
N LEU A 80 3.98 2.98 3.43
CA LEU A 80 4.99 4.05 3.42
C LEU A 80 4.38 5.42 3.76
N MET A 81 3.13 5.66 3.38
CA MET A 81 2.41 6.87 3.73
C MET A 81 2.11 6.92 5.23
N ASP A 82 1.66 5.81 5.80
CA ASP A 82 1.41 5.66 7.24
C ASP A 82 2.72 5.79 8.03
N ALA A 83 3.80 5.14 7.57
CA ALA A 83 5.11 5.27 8.21
C ALA A 83 5.67 6.71 8.14
N LYS A 84 5.42 7.44 7.04
CA LYS A 84 5.78 8.87 6.93
C LYS A 84 4.90 9.74 7.82
N LEU A 85 3.63 9.39 7.97
CA LEU A 85 2.70 10.06 8.88
C LEU A 85 3.16 9.88 10.34
N GLU A 86 3.50 8.66 10.74
CA GLU A 86 4.06 8.37 12.06
C GLU A 86 5.40 9.07 12.30
N ALA A 87 6.27 9.14 11.29
CA ALA A 87 7.52 9.91 11.39
C ALA A 87 7.27 11.43 11.52
N MET A 88 6.14 11.94 11.05
CA MET A 88 5.72 13.34 11.23
C MET A 88 4.99 13.59 12.56
N THR A 89 4.33 12.59 13.16
CA THR A 89 3.73 12.70 14.50
C THR A 89 4.70 12.36 15.64
N ALA A 90 5.73 11.55 15.38
CA ALA A 90 6.83 11.24 16.30
C ALA A 90 7.58 12.46 16.87
N PRO A 91 7.89 13.53 16.10
CA PRO A 91 8.50 14.74 16.67
C PRO A 91 7.58 15.43 17.68
N GLU A 92 6.25 15.30 17.57
CA GLU A 92 5.29 15.85 18.52
C GLU A 92 5.15 14.94 19.76
N ALA A 93 5.08 13.62 19.58
CA ALA A 93 5.02 12.64 20.68
C ALA A 93 6.32 12.62 21.53
N ALA A 94 7.47 12.82 20.90
CA ALA A 94 8.75 12.94 21.58
C ALA A 94 8.83 14.25 22.40
N LEU A 95 8.20 15.34 21.94
CA LEU A 95 8.07 16.59 22.70
C LEU A 95 7.08 16.47 23.86
N VAL A 96 5.95 15.77 23.68
CA VAL A 96 4.97 15.51 24.75
C VAL A 96 5.53 14.58 25.83
N THR A 97 6.32 13.58 25.44
CA THR A 97 7.00 12.67 26.37
C THR A 97 8.18 13.35 27.08
N LYS A 98 8.95 14.23 26.42
CA LYS A 98 10.01 15.01 27.08
C LYS A 98 9.47 16.15 27.94
N SER A 99 8.31 16.73 27.60
CA SER A 99 7.73 17.85 28.34
C SER A 99 6.99 17.43 29.59
N THR A 100 6.47 16.21 29.67
CA THR A 100 5.80 15.69 30.88
C THR A 100 6.84 15.40 31.96
N PRO A 101 6.95 16.23 33.01
CA PRO A 101 7.95 16.00 34.03
C PRO A 101 7.55 14.73 34.79
N ASN A 102 8.41 13.71 34.70
CA ASN A 102 8.36 12.42 35.42
C ASN A 102 8.20 12.54 36.96
N ARG A 103 8.08 13.77 37.48
CA ARG A 103 7.77 14.13 38.85
C ARG A 103 6.28 14.03 39.16
N PHE A 104 5.38 14.39 38.24
CA PHE A 104 3.93 14.34 38.48
C PHE A 104 3.41 12.91 38.64
N LEU A 105 3.89 11.97 37.81
CA LEU A 105 3.55 10.55 37.94
C LEU A 105 4.07 9.96 39.25
N LYS A 106 5.31 10.30 39.65
CA LYS A 106 5.88 9.84 40.92
C LYS A 106 5.12 10.40 42.13
N ASP A 107 4.69 11.66 42.06
CA ASP A 107 3.93 12.30 43.14
C ASP A 107 2.51 11.71 43.27
N SER A 108 1.84 11.36 42.16
CA SER A 108 0.54 10.67 42.19
C SER A 108 0.63 9.25 42.75
N VAL A 109 1.63 8.47 42.34
CA VAL A 109 1.86 7.12 42.89
C VAL A 109 2.20 7.17 44.38
N LYS A 110 3.00 8.15 44.81
CA LYS A 110 3.36 8.33 46.23
C LYS A 110 2.16 8.77 47.09
N ARG A 111 1.32 9.67 46.58
CA ARG A 111 0.07 10.09 47.28
C ARG A 111 -0.94 8.96 47.35
N GLN A 112 -1.06 8.15 46.32
CA GLN A 112 -1.98 7.01 46.28
C GLN A 112 -1.54 5.87 47.22
N ALA A 113 -0.22 5.68 47.42
CA ALA A 113 0.32 4.77 48.44
C ALA A 113 0.06 5.26 49.87
N LEU A 114 -0.02 6.58 50.10
CA LEU A 114 -0.35 7.18 51.40
C LEU A 114 -1.84 7.08 51.75
N THR A 115 -2.73 6.92 50.77
CA THR A 115 -4.18 6.74 50.96
C THR A 115 -4.62 5.27 51.04
N GLY A 116 -3.68 4.33 51.04
CA GLY A 116 -3.98 2.91 51.17
C GLY A 116 -4.52 2.54 52.57
N PRO A 117 -5.35 1.48 52.68
CA PRO A 117 -6.11 1.10 53.89
C PRO A 117 -5.28 0.72 55.14
N GLY A 118 -3.95 0.86 55.11
CA GLY A 118 -3.07 0.63 56.26
C GLY A 118 -2.86 1.85 57.18
N ALA A 119 -3.20 3.07 56.74
CA ALA A 119 -2.96 4.28 57.55
C ALA A 119 -3.95 4.45 58.72
N ALA A 120 -5.16 3.88 58.61
CA ALA A 120 -6.19 3.99 59.64
C ALA A 120 -5.97 3.07 60.85
N ALA A 121 -5.12 2.03 60.72
CA ALA A 121 -4.94 1.04 61.77
C ALA A 121 -3.98 1.48 62.90
N ASN A 122 -3.09 2.45 62.64
CA ASN A 122 -2.05 2.87 63.60
C ASN A 122 -2.41 4.13 64.43
N THR A 123 -3.65 4.62 64.37
CA THR A 123 -4.10 5.80 65.15
C THR A 123 -5.16 5.46 66.21
N MET A 124 -5.46 4.16 66.40
CA MET A 124 -6.41 3.67 67.41
C MET A 124 -5.76 2.78 68.49
N MET A 125 -4.45 2.91 68.70
CA MET A 125 -3.75 2.39 69.89
C MET A 125 -3.15 3.54 70.69
#